data_AF-A0A653BER2-F1
#
_entry.id   AF-A0A653BER2-F1
#
_cell.length_a   1.000
_cell.length_b   1.000
_cell.length_c   1.000
_cell.angle_alpha   90.00
_cell.angle_beta   90.00
_cell.angle_gamma   90.00
#
_symmetry.space_group_name_H-M   'P 1'
#
loop_
_entity.id
_entity.type
_entity.pdbx_description
1 polymer ?
#
loop_
_entity_poly.entity_id
_entity_poly.type
_entity_poly.pdbx_seq_one_letter_code
_entity_poly.pdbx_strand_id
1 'polypeptide(L)'
;MFRALMHIGCVSKVVRGVQSMDKFNLDDLDMISIARQPYLPKDSIKHVYFYHHRHASKQQHMFGLFLTPIKKVVVLVVDTVRTNLMPNMVNLYNVERTAKLEKNAGDDLLPPDELTFEVRVETDMNLVFKLLQKHLQSYKDEKKGPTLLAVQSTMDISDLQKAIPHFNEFPQVQIYVQDIEELYNVMDWQKIGAKALVRHYLNSERVLELMSEQCRYFHVPLGNMPEDPALFGADLFYARHLTKHNHVLWCSSTDKPDLGGSQETDS
;
A
#
# COMPACT_ATOMS: atom_id res chain seq x y z
N MET A 1 -2.59 -3.79 -18.32
CA MET A 1 -3.21 -3.62 -16.99
C MET A 1 -4.60 -2.99 -17.09
N PHE A 2 -4.76 -1.76 -17.63
CA PHE A 2 -6.07 -1.08 -17.73
C PHE A 2 -7.19 -1.92 -18.37
N ARG A 3 -6.93 -2.56 -19.52
CA ARG A 3 -7.89 -3.47 -20.17
C ARG A 3 -8.37 -4.58 -19.24
N ALA A 4 -7.47 -5.21 -18.47
CA ALA A 4 -7.86 -6.25 -17.53
C ALA A 4 -8.84 -5.71 -16.47
N LEU A 5 -8.53 -4.55 -15.88
CA LEU A 5 -9.39 -3.89 -14.89
C LEU A 5 -10.77 -3.52 -15.45
N MET A 6 -10.81 -3.09 -16.71
CA MET A 6 -12.06 -2.83 -17.43
C MET A 6 -12.94 -4.07 -17.52
N HIS A 7 -12.36 -5.25 -17.82
CA HIS A 7 -13.08 -6.50 -18.04
C HIS A 7 -13.44 -7.28 -16.76
N ILE A 8 -12.49 -7.49 -15.84
CA ILE A 8 -12.66 -8.44 -14.71
C ILE A 8 -13.10 -7.77 -13.39
N GLY A 9 -12.91 -6.46 -13.26
CA GLY A 9 -13.23 -5.71 -12.04
C GLY A 9 -12.53 -6.20 -10.77
N CYS A 10 -13.12 -5.94 -9.61
CA CYS A 10 -12.60 -6.38 -8.30
C CYS A 10 -13.06 -7.78 -7.87
N VAL A 11 -14.12 -8.31 -8.49
CA VAL A 11 -14.65 -9.65 -8.24
C VAL A 11 -14.92 -10.31 -9.57
N SER A 12 -14.31 -11.46 -9.81
CA SER A 12 -14.49 -12.24 -11.02
C SER A 12 -14.76 -13.73 -10.73
N LYS A 13 -15.40 -14.41 -11.68
CA LYS A 13 -15.55 -15.87 -11.70
C LYS A 13 -15.01 -16.42 -13.01
N VAL A 14 -14.62 -17.68 -12.98
CA VAL A 14 -14.34 -18.45 -14.18
C VAL A 14 -15.66 -18.80 -14.89
N VAL A 15 -15.68 -18.66 -16.21
CA VAL A 15 -16.80 -19.05 -17.07
C VAL A 15 -16.96 -20.58 -17.07
N ARG A 16 -18.18 -21.07 -17.29
CA ARG A 16 -18.44 -22.52 -17.36
C ARG A 16 -17.75 -23.12 -18.60
N GLY A 17 -17.12 -24.28 -18.44
CA GLY A 17 -16.54 -25.04 -19.56
C GLY A 17 -15.03 -24.89 -19.74
N VAL A 18 -14.37 -24.07 -18.92
CA VAL A 18 -12.90 -23.99 -18.87
C VAL A 18 -12.35 -25.29 -18.27
N GLN A 19 -11.44 -25.94 -19.00
CA GLN A 19 -10.90 -27.25 -18.62
C GLN A 19 -9.65 -27.18 -17.74
N SER A 20 -8.86 -26.10 -17.88
CA SER A 20 -7.64 -25.88 -17.09
C SER A 20 -7.92 -24.92 -15.94
N MET A 21 -7.54 -25.31 -14.72
CA MET A 21 -7.66 -24.45 -13.53
C MET A 21 -6.35 -23.73 -13.18
N ASP A 22 -5.28 -23.96 -13.93
CA ASP A 22 -3.96 -23.41 -13.62
C ASP A 22 -3.72 -22.05 -14.26
N LYS A 23 -4.41 -21.76 -15.38
CA LYS A 23 -4.27 -20.51 -16.15
C LYS A 23 -5.62 -20.15 -16.79
N PHE A 24 -5.93 -18.86 -16.78
CA PHE A 24 -7.14 -18.31 -17.37
C PHE A 24 -6.78 -17.21 -18.37
N ASN A 25 -7.42 -17.20 -19.53
CA ASN A 25 -7.46 -16.02 -20.38
C ASN A 25 -8.44 -14.99 -19.80
N LEU A 26 -8.33 -13.74 -20.23
CA LEU A 26 -9.28 -12.70 -19.79
C LEU A 26 -10.72 -13.04 -20.20
N ASP A 27 -10.91 -13.67 -21.35
CA ASP A 27 -12.23 -14.09 -21.85
C ASP A 27 -12.82 -15.28 -21.08
N ASP A 28 -11.99 -15.98 -20.30
CA ASP A 28 -12.42 -17.05 -19.40
C ASP A 28 -12.97 -16.50 -18.08
N LEU A 29 -12.99 -15.18 -17.90
CA LEU A 29 -13.34 -14.49 -16.66
C LEU A 29 -14.49 -13.50 -16.86
N ASP A 30 -15.52 -13.65 -16.04
CA ASP A 30 -16.64 -12.71 -15.95
C ASP A 30 -16.52 -11.88 -14.68
N MET A 31 -16.73 -10.57 -14.79
CA MET A 31 -16.99 -9.72 -13.63
C MET A 31 -18.30 -10.11 -12.92
N ILE A 32 -18.29 -10.13 -11.60
CA ILE A 32 -19.46 -10.40 -10.76
C ILE A 32 -19.85 -9.13 -10.02
N SER A 33 -21.16 -8.90 -9.88
CA SER A 33 -21.68 -7.84 -9.02
C SER A 33 -21.29 -8.07 -7.56
N ILE A 34 -20.82 -7.00 -6.91
CA ILE A 34 -20.51 -6.98 -5.48
C ILE A 34 -21.73 -7.28 -4.59
N ALA A 35 -22.96 -7.12 -5.12
CA ALA A 35 -24.18 -7.49 -4.43
C ALA A 35 -24.34 -9.01 -4.30
N ARG A 36 -23.72 -9.79 -5.20
CA ARG A 36 -23.71 -11.26 -5.15
C ARG A 36 -22.53 -11.79 -4.35
N GLN A 37 -21.36 -11.16 -4.49
CA GLN A 37 -20.15 -11.56 -3.79
C GLN A 37 -19.45 -10.30 -3.25
N PRO A 38 -19.48 -10.07 -1.92
CA PRO A 38 -18.83 -8.91 -1.33
C PRO A 38 -17.33 -8.89 -1.62
N TYR A 39 -16.83 -7.73 -2.03
CA TYR A 39 -15.40 -7.49 -2.24
C TYR A 39 -14.74 -7.07 -0.94
N LEU A 40 -13.76 -7.86 -0.48
CA LEU A 40 -12.99 -7.63 0.75
C LEU A 40 -13.89 -7.24 1.95
N PRO A 41 -14.72 -8.18 2.45
CA PRO A 41 -15.50 -7.90 3.66
C PRO A 41 -14.57 -7.62 4.84
N LYS A 42 -15.08 -6.89 5.83
CA LYS A 42 -14.33 -6.56 7.05
C LYS A 42 -13.68 -7.81 7.66
N ASP A 43 -12.44 -7.67 8.13
CA ASP A 43 -11.64 -8.73 8.76
C ASP A 43 -11.29 -9.94 7.86
N SER A 44 -11.48 -9.84 6.53
CA SER A 44 -11.19 -10.94 5.60
C SER A 44 -9.70 -11.18 5.35
N ILE A 45 -8.88 -10.15 5.50
CA ILE A 45 -7.44 -10.18 5.24
C ILE A 45 -6.73 -9.44 6.38
N LYS A 46 -5.58 -9.97 6.80
CA LYS A 46 -4.75 -9.33 7.82
C LYS A 46 -3.88 -8.26 7.18
N HIS A 47 -3.61 -7.18 7.90
CA HIS A 47 -2.75 -6.10 7.39
C HIS A 47 -1.39 -6.12 8.07
N VAL A 48 -0.33 -6.09 7.26
CA VAL A 48 1.01 -5.65 7.65
C VAL A 48 1.20 -4.28 7.02
N TYR A 49 1.66 -3.33 7.83
CA TYR A 49 1.86 -1.96 7.37
C TYR A 49 3.34 -1.61 7.34
N PHE A 50 3.80 -1.12 6.20
CA PHE A 50 5.16 -0.65 5.97
C PHE A 50 5.14 0.85 5.70
N TYR A 51 5.93 1.57 6.49
CA TYR A 51 6.19 2.99 6.34
C TYR A 51 7.64 3.23 5.96
N HIS A 52 7.87 4.12 5.00
CA HIS A 52 9.18 4.67 4.69
C HIS A 52 9.10 6.15 4.35
N HIS A 53 10.01 6.93 4.93
CA HIS A 53 10.27 8.30 4.51
C HIS A 53 11.77 8.58 4.54
N ARG A 54 12.23 9.51 3.69
CA ARG A 54 13.64 9.88 3.58
C ARG A 54 13.78 11.38 3.46
N HIS A 55 14.89 11.91 3.95
CA HIS A 55 15.30 13.27 3.64
C HIS A 55 15.67 13.35 2.13
N ALA A 56 15.37 14.49 1.51
CA ALA A 56 15.64 14.72 0.07
C ALA A 56 17.12 14.51 -0.33
N SER A 57 18.07 14.99 0.48
CA SER A 57 19.51 14.99 0.15
C SER A 57 20.42 14.27 1.15
N LYS A 58 20.03 14.12 2.42
CA LYS A 58 20.84 13.43 3.44
C LYS A 58 20.52 11.94 3.48
N GLN A 59 21.43 11.14 4.04
CA GLN A 59 21.23 9.69 4.24
C GLN A 59 20.26 9.35 5.39
N GLN A 60 19.33 10.24 5.71
CA GLN A 60 18.39 10.08 6.80
C GLN A 60 17.14 9.37 6.29
N HIS A 61 16.94 8.12 6.70
CA HIS A 61 15.76 7.34 6.37
C HIS A 61 15.12 6.81 7.64
N MET A 62 13.79 6.74 7.64
CA MET A 62 13.03 6.06 8.67
C MET A 62 12.14 5.01 8.05
N PHE A 63 12.19 3.82 8.63
CA PHE A 63 11.38 2.67 8.26
C PHE A 63 10.58 2.21 9.45
N GLY A 64 9.31 1.89 9.23
CA GLY A 64 8.46 1.22 10.20
C GLY A 64 7.82 -0.01 9.56
N LEU A 65 8.07 -1.19 10.10
CA LEU A 65 7.39 -2.42 9.71
C LEU A 65 6.51 -2.89 10.87
N PHE A 66 5.21 -2.71 10.70
CA PHE A 66 4.19 -3.07 11.67
C PHE A 66 3.60 -4.42 11.30
N LEU A 67 4.07 -5.44 12.00
CA LEU A 67 3.58 -6.81 11.93
C LEU A 67 2.39 -6.95 12.90
N THR A 68 1.33 -6.19 12.62
CA THR A 68 0.16 -6.03 13.49
C THR A 68 -0.43 -7.34 13.98
N PRO A 69 -0.56 -8.42 13.16
CA PRO A 69 -1.15 -9.67 13.62
C PRO A 69 -0.33 -10.43 14.67
N ILE A 70 0.94 -10.06 14.85
CA ILE A 70 1.82 -10.59 15.91
C ILE A 70 2.19 -9.52 16.94
N LYS A 71 1.53 -8.36 16.90
CA LYS A 71 1.77 -7.21 17.81
C LYS A 71 3.25 -6.81 17.88
N LYS A 72 3.99 -6.92 16.77
CA LYS A 72 5.41 -6.57 16.69
C LYS A 72 5.62 -5.42 15.70
N VAL A 73 6.45 -4.47 16.09
CA VAL A 73 6.85 -3.33 15.26
C VAL A 73 8.36 -3.28 15.22
N VAL A 74 8.91 -3.17 14.01
CA VAL A 74 10.34 -2.98 13.78
C VAL A 74 10.55 -1.59 13.21
N VAL A 75 11.29 -0.76 13.93
CA VAL A 75 11.66 0.59 13.49
C VAL A 75 13.14 0.60 13.15
N LEU A 76 13.47 0.91 11.91
CA LEU A 76 14.86 0.99 11.44
C LEU A 76 15.13 2.42 11.00
N VAL A 77 16.20 2.98 11.53
CA VAL A 77 16.66 4.34 11.21
C VAL A 77 17.98 4.23 10.48
N VAL A 78 18.12 4.95 9.37
CA VAL A 78 19.42 5.13 8.72
C VAL A 78 19.88 6.55 8.93
N ASP A 79 21.10 6.70 9.41
CA ASP A 79 21.79 7.98 9.58
C ASP A 79 23.30 7.79 9.36
N THR A 80 24.03 8.88 9.25
CA THR A 80 25.49 8.91 9.11
C THR A 80 26.23 8.35 10.34
N VAL A 81 25.59 8.40 11.50
CA VAL A 81 26.12 7.91 12.78
C VAL A 81 25.06 7.09 13.50
N ARG A 82 25.47 6.06 14.25
CA ARG A 82 24.57 5.19 15.02
C ARG A 82 24.03 5.84 16.31
N THR A 83 23.75 7.13 16.28
CA THR A 83 23.20 7.85 17.42
C THR A 83 21.70 7.59 17.49
N ASN A 84 21.26 6.97 18.58
CA ASN A 84 19.84 6.71 18.83
C ASN A 84 19.21 7.87 19.61
N LEU A 85 18.47 8.72 18.91
CA LEU A 85 17.67 9.82 19.46
C LEU A 85 16.17 9.50 19.43
N MET A 86 15.80 8.23 19.20
CA MET A 86 14.41 7.80 19.14
C MET A 86 13.74 7.95 20.51
N PRO A 87 12.46 8.38 20.56
CA PRO A 87 11.70 8.41 21.79
C PRO A 87 11.37 7.01 22.29
N ASN A 88 10.84 6.90 23.51
CA ASN A 88 10.23 5.66 23.96
C ASN A 88 8.98 5.37 23.09
N MET A 89 9.11 4.42 22.17
CA MET A 89 8.07 4.14 21.16
C MET A 89 6.76 3.62 21.76
N VAL A 90 6.83 2.86 22.85
CA VAL A 90 5.63 2.36 23.55
C VAL A 90 4.85 3.54 24.13
N ASN A 91 5.54 4.44 24.85
CA ASN A 91 4.91 5.63 25.42
C ASN A 91 4.37 6.56 24.32
N LEU A 92 5.16 6.82 23.27
CA LEU A 92 4.74 7.64 22.13
C LEU A 92 3.47 7.07 21.48
N TYR A 93 3.45 5.76 21.22
CA TYR A 93 2.30 5.07 20.65
C TYR A 93 1.05 5.24 21.52
N ASN A 94 1.16 4.98 22.82
CA ASN A 94 0.03 5.05 23.74
C ASN A 94 -0.52 6.48 23.89
N VAL A 95 0.35 7.49 23.94
CA VAL A 95 -0.06 8.90 24.01
C VAL A 95 -0.81 9.30 22.75
N GLU A 96 -0.24 9.03 21.56
CA GLU A 96 -0.88 9.41 20.29
C GLU A 96 -2.17 8.60 20.04
N ARG A 97 -2.21 7.32 20.44
CA ARG A 97 -3.42 6.49 20.35
C ARG A 97 -4.53 6.99 21.26
N THR A 98 -4.22 7.36 22.50
CA THR A 98 -5.18 7.90 23.47
C THR A 98 -5.73 9.24 22.99
N ALA A 99 -4.86 10.15 22.55
CA ALA A 99 -5.27 11.43 21.99
C ALA A 99 -6.18 11.27 20.75
N LYS A 100 -5.97 10.21 19.96
CA LYS A 100 -6.82 9.90 18.81
C LYS A 100 -8.18 9.34 19.21
N LEU A 101 -8.24 8.48 20.23
CA LEU A 101 -9.48 7.96 20.82
C LEU A 101 -10.36 9.08 21.37
N GLU A 102 -9.76 10.04 22.11
CA GLU A 102 -10.47 11.19 22.68
C GLU A 102 -11.10 12.07 21.59
N LYS A 103 -10.43 12.24 20.46
CA LYS A 103 -10.93 13.03 19.33
C LYS A 103 -11.99 12.32 18.50
N ASN A 104 -11.94 10.98 18.43
CA ASN A 104 -12.81 10.16 17.59
C ASN A 104 -13.44 9.04 18.42
N ALA A 105 -14.26 9.40 19.40
CA ALA A 105 -14.93 8.44 20.26
C ALA A 105 -15.78 7.46 19.41
N GLY A 106 -15.51 6.15 19.52
CA GLY A 106 -16.20 5.10 18.77
C GLY A 106 -15.56 4.68 17.44
N ASP A 107 -14.31 5.08 17.17
CA ASP A 107 -13.55 4.58 16.01
C ASP A 107 -13.05 3.14 16.23
N ASP A 108 -13.75 2.17 15.66
CA ASP A 108 -13.40 0.75 15.70
C ASP A 108 -12.21 0.37 14.80
N LEU A 109 -11.67 1.31 14.01
CA LEU A 109 -10.56 1.07 13.07
C LEU A 109 -9.20 1.43 13.65
N LEU A 110 -9.08 1.51 14.98
CA LEU A 110 -7.79 1.76 15.61
C LEU A 110 -6.95 0.49 15.70
N PRO A 111 -5.63 0.57 15.43
CA PRO A 111 -4.76 -0.57 15.63
C PRO A 111 -4.72 -1.03 17.11
N PRO A 112 -4.17 -2.24 17.38
CA PRO A 112 -4.16 -2.87 18.70
C PRO A 112 -3.60 -1.97 19.81
N ASP A 113 -4.16 -2.10 21.01
CA ASP A 113 -3.73 -1.38 22.22
C ASP A 113 -2.27 -1.62 22.61
N GLU A 114 -1.79 -2.86 22.44
CA GLU A 114 -0.44 -3.26 22.85
C GLU A 114 0.41 -3.67 21.65
N LEU A 115 1.60 -3.07 21.56
CA LEU A 115 2.60 -3.37 20.55
C LEU A 115 4.00 -3.46 21.16
N THR A 116 4.79 -4.41 20.67
CA THR A 116 6.20 -4.56 21.03
C THR A 116 7.07 -3.88 19.99
N PHE A 117 7.95 -2.96 20.41
CA PHE A 117 8.81 -2.19 19.51
C PHE A 117 10.25 -2.69 19.58
N GLU A 118 10.82 -2.98 18.40
CA GLU A 118 12.24 -3.21 18.19
C GLU A 118 12.82 -2.05 17.38
N VAL A 119 13.71 -1.25 17.98
CA VAL A 119 14.32 -0.07 17.33
C VAL A 119 15.79 -0.34 17.04
N ARG A 120 16.24 -0.11 15.81
CA ARG A 120 17.66 -0.16 15.44
C ARG A 120 18.06 1.05 14.60
N VAL A 121 19.26 1.56 14.86
CA VAL A 121 19.87 2.64 14.07
C VAL A 121 21.08 2.08 13.34
N GLU A 122 21.09 2.20 12.03
CA GLU A 122 22.12 1.68 11.15
C GLU A 122 22.70 2.78 10.26
N THR A 123 23.88 2.51 9.70
CA THR A 123 24.56 3.41 8.77
C THR A 123 24.56 2.86 7.34
N ASP A 124 24.17 1.60 7.16
CA ASP A 124 24.14 0.91 5.87
C ASP A 124 22.70 0.52 5.50
N MET A 125 22.22 1.09 4.40
CA MET A 125 20.90 0.79 3.83
C MET A 125 20.73 -0.70 3.49
N ASN A 126 21.80 -1.38 3.03
CA ASN A 126 21.71 -2.80 2.67
C ASN A 126 21.46 -3.68 3.88
N LEU A 127 22.03 -3.32 5.04
CA LEU A 127 21.76 -4.01 6.29
C LEU A 127 20.30 -3.83 6.70
N VAL A 128 19.74 -2.62 6.55
CA VAL A 128 18.31 -2.35 6.80
C VAL A 128 17.41 -3.20 5.92
N PHE A 129 17.68 -3.29 4.61
CA PHE A 129 16.92 -4.15 3.70
C PHE A 129 16.98 -5.63 4.09
N LYS A 130 18.17 -6.14 4.48
CA LYS A 130 18.32 -7.52 4.99
C LYS A 130 17.54 -7.75 6.28
N LEU A 131 17.49 -6.78 7.18
CA LEU A 131 16.70 -6.86 8.41
C LEU A 131 15.20 -6.90 8.12
N LEU A 132 14.70 -6.00 7.25
CA LEU A 132 13.31 -5.99 6.81
C LEU A 132 12.91 -7.32 6.17
N GLN A 133 13.75 -7.83 5.28
CA GLN A 133 13.57 -9.14 4.65
C GLN A 133 13.46 -10.25 5.69
N LYS A 134 14.38 -10.30 6.66
CA LYS A 134 14.36 -11.30 7.74
C LYS A 134 13.07 -11.25 8.55
N HIS A 135 12.57 -10.06 8.87
CA HIS A 135 11.34 -9.89 9.64
C HIS A 135 10.09 -10.30 8.86
N LEU A 136 10.02 -9.95 7.56
CA LEU A 136 8.93 -10.40 6.69
C LEU A 136 8.92 -11.93 6.51
N GLN A 137 10.09 -12.53 6.31
CA GLN A 137 10.22 -13.99 6.22
C GLN A 137 9.75 -14.66 7.53
N SER A 138 10.22 -14.16 8.67
CA SER A 138 9.83 -14.68 9.98
C SER A 138 8.31 -14.61 10.19
N TYR A 139 7.68 -13.48 9.81
CA TYR A 139 6.22 -13.33 9.87
C TYR A 139 5.49 -14.32 8.95
N LYS A 140 5.98 -14.51 7.72
CA LYS A 140 5.41 -15.48 6.77
C LYS A 140 5.46 -16.90 7.33
N ASP A 141 6.57 -17.27 7.96
CA ASP A 141 6.76 -18.59 8.57
C ASP A 141 5.81 -18.86 9.74
N GLU A 142 5.30 -17.81 10.39
CA GLU A 142 4.24 -17.94 11.41
C GLU A 142 2.87 -18.33 10.83
N LYS A 143 2.71 -18.33 9.51
CA LYS A 143 1.50 -18.78 8.78
C LYS A 143 0.21 -18.20 9.37
N LYS A 144 0.17 -16.88 9.58
CA LYS A 144 -0.99 -16.18 10.12
C LYS A 144 -2.20 -16.14 9.18
N GLY A 145 -2.13 -16.72 7.98
CA GLY A 145 -3.19 -16.69 6.97
C GLY A 145 -3.01 -15.55 5.97
N PRO A 146 -4.01 -15.29 5.12
CA PRO A 146 -3.96 -14.25 4.09
C PRO A 146 -3.59 -12.90 4.69
N THR A 147 -2.51 -12.30 4.19
CA THR A 147 -1.97 -11.04 4.68
C THR A 147 -1.68 -10.11 3.52
N LEU A 148 -2.13 -8.87 3.63
CA LEU A 148 -1.83 -7.75 2.75
C LEU A 148 -0.67 -6.94 3.30
N LEU A 149 0.23 -6.50 2.42
CA LEU A 149 1.27 -5.53 2.74
C LEU A 149 0.83 -4.13 2.25
N ALA A 150 0.41 -3.28 3.18
CA ALA A 150 0.13 -1.87 2.91
C ALA A 150 1.45 -1.07 2.96
N VAL A 151 1.81 -0.44 1.85
CA VAL A 151 3.10 0.24 1.65
C VAL A 151 2.85 1.73 1.53
N GLN A 152 3.37 2.51 2.48
CA GLN A 152 3.40 3.96 2.44
C GLN A 152 4.87 4.41 2.40
N SER A 153 5.35 4.86 1.25
CA SER A 153 6.79 5.02 1.01
C SER A 153 7.07 6.19 0.08
N THR A 154 8.16 6.92 0.32
CA THR A 154 8.72 7.88 -0.66
C THR A 154 9.69 7.25 -1.66
N MET A 155 10.05 5.98 -1.48
CA MET A 155 10.70 5.16 -2.51
C MET A 155 9.67 4.46 -3.38
N ASP A 156 9.97 4.36 -4.67
CA ASP A 156 9.20 3.58 -5.64
C ASP A 156 9.04 2.12 -5.20
N ILE A 157 7.83 1.60 -5.37
CA ILE A 157 7.51 0.21 -5.02
C ILE A 157 8.40 -0.78 -5.77
N SER A 158 8.76 -0.49 -7.02
CA SER A 158 9.60 -1.37 -7.82
C SER A 158 11.02 -1.48 -7.28
N ASP A 159 11.54 -0.42 -6.67
CA ASP A 159 12.87 -0.42 -6.07
C ASP A 159 12.86 -1.10 -4.70
N LEU A 160 11.79 -0.91 -3.93
CA LEU A 160 11.55 -1.68 -2.70
C LEU A 160 11.47 -3.18 -2.97
N GLN A 161 10.77 -3.59 -4.03
CA GLN A 161 10.64 -5.00 -4.41
C GLN A 161 11.98 -5.62 -4.84
N LYS A 162 12.85 -4.86 -5.50
CA LYS A 162 14.21 -5.30 -5.85
C LYS A 162 15.10 -5.40 -4.61
N ALA A 163 15.04 -4.40 -3.74
CA ALA A 163 15.87 -4.31 -2.54
C ALA A 163 15.44 -5.29 -1.44
N ILE A 164 14.14 -5.57 -1.34
CA ILE A 164 13.51 -6.44 -0.34
C ILE A 164 12.62 -7.46 -1.08
N PRO A 165 13.21 -8.53 -1.65
CA PRO A 165 12.48 -9.50 -2.48
C PRO A 165 11.22 -10.11 -1.84
N HIS A 166 11.16 -10.18 -0.50
CA HIS A 166 10.01 -10.74 0.22
C HIS A 166 8.75 -9.87 0.15
N PHE A 167 8.85 -8.62 -0.29
CA PHE A 167 7.65 -7.83 -0.64
C PHE A 167 6.80 -8.57 -1.67
N ASN A 168 7.43 -9.21 -2.67
CA ASN A 168 6.74 -9.92 -3.76
C ASN A 168 5.99 -11.18 -3.30
N GLU A 169 6.16 -11.60 -2.05
CA GLU A 169 5.47 -12.75 -1.49
C GLU A 169 4.14 -12.38 -0.81
N PHE A 170 3.86 -11.08 -0.71
CA PHE A 170 2.59 -10.56 -0.20
C PHE A 170 1.87 -9.77 -1.30
N PRO A 171 0.53 -9.84 -1.39
CA PRO A 171 -0.22 -8.84 -2.13
C PRO A 171 0.05 -7.45 -1.53
N GLN A 172 0.31 -6.47 -2.38
CA GLN A 172 0.72 -5.12 -1.97
C GLN A 172 -0.35 -4.09 -2.32
N VAL A 173 -0.52 -3.10 -1.45
CA VAL A 173 -1.37 -1.93 -1.67
C VAL A 173 -0.56 -0.69 -1.33
N GLN A 174 -0.50 0.27 -2.25
CA GLN A 174 0.21 1.52 -2.03
C GLN A 174 -0.71 2.55 -1.38
N ILE A 175 -0.28 3.12 -0.25
CA ILE A 175 -0.93 4.26 0.38
C ILE A 175 -0.19 5.51 -0.07
N TYR A 176 -0.89 6.41 -0.76
CA TYR A 176 -0.32 7.60 -1.38
C TYR A 176 -0.32 8.83 -0.46
N VAL A 177 -0.70 8.69 0.80
CA VAL A 177 -0.58 9.78 1.77
C VAL A 177 0.90 10.03 2.05
N GLN A 178 1.38 11.25 1.84
CA GLN A 178 2.78 11.60 2.04
C GLN A 178 2.97 12.62 3.19
N ASP A 179 4.15 12.60 3.79
CA ASP A 179 4.61 13.71 4.63
C ASP A 179 5.25 14.80 3.77
N ILE A 180 5.42 15.98 4.34
CA ILE A 180 6.19 17.07 3.71
C ILE A 180 7.65 16.63 3.49
N GLU A 181 8.26 17.08 2.39
CA GLU A 181 9.61 16.69 2.00
C GLU A 181 10.68 17.13 3.02
N GLU A 182 10.45 18.28 3.66
CA GLU A 182 11.35 18.87 4.65
C GLU A 182 11.18 18.33 6.07
N LEU A 183 10.42 17.24 6.28
CA LEU A 183 10.11 16.69 7.60
C LEU A 183 11.36 16.45 8.47
N TYR A 184 12.49 16.11 7.83
CA TYR A 184 13.77 15.82 8.51
C TYR A 184 14.77 16.99 8.50
N ASN A 185 14.36 18.20 8.12
CA ASN A 185 15.21 19.42 8.12
C ASN A 185 15.38 20.05 9.51
N VAL A 186 15.36 19.23 10.58
CA VAL A 186 15.52 19.68 11.96
C VAL A 186 16.55 18.83 12.70
N MET A 187 17.11 19.34 13.79
CA MET A 187 18.18 18.65 14.53
C MET A 187 17.70 17.35 15.19
N ASP A 188 16.48 17.32 15.71
CA ASP A 188 15.86 16.18 16.39
C ASP A 188 14.92 15.37 15.48
N TRP A 189 15.28 15.27 14.20
CA TRP A 189 14.48 14.63 13.15
C TRP A 189 14.01 13.21 13.49
N GLN A 190 14.78 12.42 14.24
CA GLN A 190 14.39 11.08 14.66
C GLN A 190 13.11 11.09 15.53
N LYS A 191 12.94 12.11 16.39
CA LYS A 191 11.72 12.26 17.20
C LYS A 191 10.52 12.67 16.35
N ILE A 192 10.73 13.61 15.42
CA ILE A 192 9.70 14.06 14.48
C ILE A 192 9.25 12.91 13.58
N GLY A 193 10.19 12.17 13.01
CA GLY A 193 9.91 11.00 12.18
C GLY A 193 9.22 9.90 12.96
N ALA A 194 9.62 9.62 14.21
CA ALA A 194 8.94 8.63 15.05
C ALA A 194 7.47 8.98 15.28
N LYS A 195 7.18 10.27 15.51
CA LYS A 195 5.81 10.77 15.66
C LYS A 195 5.02 10.66 14.36
N ALA A 196 5.62 11.01 13.21
CA ALA A 196 4.99 10.85 11.91
C ALA A 196 4.67 9.38 11.59
N LEU A 197 5.63 8.48 11.84
CA LEU A 197 5.50 7.03 11.67
C LEU A 197 4.33 6.46 12.49
N VAL A 198 4.23 6.84 13.78
CA VAL A 198 3.11 6.41 14.65
C VAL A 198 1.79 7.01 14.16
N ARG A 199 1.78 8.29 13.78
CA ARG A 199 0.58 8.97 13.26
C ARG A 199 0.05 8.26 12.01
N HIS A 200 0.90 7.91 11.05
CA HIS A 200 0.46 7.22 9.84
C HIS A 200 -0.06 5.82 10.12
N TYR A 201 0.64 5.04 10.95
CA TYR A 201 0.16 3.72 11.34
C TYR A 201 -1.20 3.79 12.07
N LEU A 202 -1.39 4.76 12.96
CA LEU A 202 -2.70 4.95 13.61
C LEU A 202 -3.82 5.29 12.62
N ASN A 203 -3.50 5.81 11.43
CA ASN A 203 -4.45 6.13 10.37
C ASN A 203 -4.55 5.06 9.28
N SER A 204 -3.66 4.05 9.26
CA SER A 204 -3.53 3.15 8.12
C SER A 204 -4.80 2.34 7.85
N GLU A 205 -5.43 1.78 8.89
CA GLU A 205 -6.67 1.02 8.75
C GLU A 205 -7.82 1.87 8.21
N ARG A 206 -7.91 3.14 8.65
CA ARG A 206 -8.91 4.08 8.13
C ARG A 206 -8.69 4.38 6.65
N VAL A 207 -7.44 4.58 6.25
CA VAL A 207 -7.08 4.83 4.85
C VAL A 207 -7.38 3.60 3.99
N LEU A 208 -7.02 2.41 4.46
CA LEU A 208 -7.30 1.15 3.76
C LEU A 208 -8.80 0.89 3.62
N GLU A 209 -9.61 1.20 4.63
CA GLU A 209 -11.06 1.09 4.53
C GLU A 209 -11.63 2.06 3.49
N LEU A 210 -11.20 3.33 3.50
CA LEU A 210 -11.62 4.32 2.50
C LEU A 210 -11.22 3.87 1.07
N MET A 211 -9.99 3.39 0.90
CA MET A 211 -9.54 2.85 -0.38
C MET A 211 -10.37 1.63 -0.80
N SER A 212 -10.74 0.77 0.14
CA SER A 212 -11.60 -0.39 -0.11
C SER A 212 -13.01 0.00 -0.53
N GLU A 213 -13.59 1.05 0.07
CA GLU A 213 -14.87 1.63 -0.35
C GLU A 213 -14.80 2.19 -1.78
N GLN A 214 -13.75 2.94 -2.11
CA GLN A 214 -13.51 3.43 -3.47
C GLN A 214 -13.37 2.27 -4.46
N CYS A 215 -12.63 1.23 -4.10
CA CYS A 215 -12.46 0.02 -4.91
C CYS A 215 -13.78 -0.72 -5.15
N ARG A 216 -14.67 -0.78 -4.14
CA ARG A 216 -16.03 -1.32 -4.27
C ARG A 216 -16.87 -0.49 -5.24
N TYR A 217 -16.75 0.84 -5.21
CA TYR A 217 -17.47 1.74 -6.10
C TYR A 217 -16.97 1.67 -7.55
N PHE A 218 -15.65 1.79 -7.76
CA PHE A 218 -15.05 1.74 -9.09
C PHE A 218 -14.91 0.33 -9.67
N HIS A 219 -15.17 -0.70 -8.86
CA HIS A 219 -14.92 -2.09 -9.20
C HIS A 219 -13.47 -2.34 -9.65
N VAL A 220 -12.52 -1.99 -8.79
CA VAL A 220 -11.08 -2.11 -9.02
C VAL A 220 -10.47 -2.90 -7.86
N PRO A 221 -9.55 -3.86 -8.09
CA PRO A 221 -8.85 -4.51 -7.00
C PRO A 221 -8.00 -3.50 -6.21
N LEU A 222 -7.97 -3.63 -4.88
CA LEU A 222 -7.31 -2.70 -3.96
C LEU A 222 -5.84 -2.45 -4.30
N GLY A 223 -5.09 -3.48 -4.71
CA GLY A 223 -3.68 -3.35 -5.09
C GLY A 223 -3.44 -2.66 -6.44
N ASN A 224 -4.49 -2.35 -7.19
CA ASN A 224 -4.42 -1.71 -8.51
C ASN A 224 -4.98 -0.28 -8.51
N MET A 225 -5.34 0.24 -7.34
CA MET A 225 -5.82 1.61 -7.20
C MET A 225 -4.66 2.60 -7.34
N PRO A 226 -4.73 3.60 -8.23
CA PRO A 226 -3.67 4.61 -8.38
C PRO A 226 -3.78 5.75 -7.35
N GLU A 227 -2.83 6.68 -7.40
CA GLU A 227 -2.77 7.87 -6.54
C GLU A 227 -3.95 8.82 -6.72
N ASP A 228 -4.48 8.94 -7.94
CA ASP A 228 -5.72 9.68 -8.23
C ASP A 228 -6.88 8.72 -8.54
N PRO A 229 -7.63 8.28 -7.51
CA PRO A 229 -8.87 7.53 -7.66
C PRO A 229 -9.91 8.14 -8.57
N ALA A 230 -10.06 9.46 -8.55
CA ALA A 230 -11.18 10.13 -9.19
C ALA A 230 -10.98 10.17 -10.70
N LEU A 231 -9.80 10.57 -11.15
CA LEU A 231 -9.42 10.57 -12.56
C LEU A 231 -9.48 9.15 -13.13
N PHE A 232 -8.83 8.20 -12.46
CA PHE A 232 -8.81 6.81 -12.90
C PHE A 232 -10.20 6.19 -12.97
N GLY A 233 -11.05 6.46 -11.96
CA GLY A 233 -12.42 5.99 -11.90
C GLY A 233 -13.27 6.54 -13.06
N ALA A 234 -13.10 7.82 -13.39
CA ALA A 234 -13.78 8.46 -14.51
C ALA A 234 -13.39 7.80 -15.85
N ASP A 235 -12.10 7.62 -16.10
CA ASP A 235 -11.59 6.96 -17.31
C ASP A 235 -12.09 5.51 -17.42
N LEU A 236 -12.06 4.78 -16.29
CA LEU A 236 -12.52 3.40 -16.25
C LEU A 236 -14.02 3.28 -16.53
N PHE A 237 -14.84 4.14 -15.94
CA PHE A 237 -16.27 4.15 -16.23
C PHE A 237 -16.54 4.56 -17.67
N TYR A 238 -15.85 5.57 -18.19
CA TYR A 238 -16.01 5.99 -19.58
C TYR A 238 -15.66 4.84 -20.54
N ALA A 239 -14.53 4.18 -20.34
CA ALA A 239 -14.10 3.04 -21.15
C ALA A 239 -15.09 1.86 -21.09
N ARG A 240 -15.62 1.55 -19.91
CA ARG A 240 -16.66 0.51 -19.74
C ARG A 240 -17.96 0.87 -20.46
N HIS A 241 -18.36 2.14 -20.43
CA HIS A 241 -19.56 2.59 -21.16
C HIS A 241 -19.36 2.52 -22.67
N LEU A 242 -18.23 2.99 -23.20
CA LEU A 242 -17.92 2.87 -24.62
C LEU A 242 -17.98 1.42 -25.09
N THR A 243 -17.32 0.52 -24.35
CA THR A 243 -17.30 -0.92 -24.66
C THR A 243 -18.71 -1.51 -24.62
N LYS A 244 -19.50 -1.21 -23.59
CA LYS A 244 -20.89 -1.70 -23.45
C LYS A 244 -21.80 -1.26 -24.60
N HIS A 245 -21.55 -0.09 -25.18
CA HIS A 245 -22.34 0.48 -26.27
C HIS A 245 -21.69 0.28 -27.65
N ASN A 246 -20.69 -0.60 -27.77
CA ASN A 246 -19.97 -0.90 -29.01
C ASN A 246 -19.35 0.33 -29.68
N HIS A 247 -18.90 1.31 -28.89
CA HIS A 247 -18.10 2.43 -29.38
C HIS A 247 -16.62 2.08 -29.41
N VAL A 248 -15.88 2.78 -30.27
CA VAL A 248 -14.42 2.68 -30.34
C VAL A 248 -13.82 3.26 -29.07
N LEU A 249 -13.00 2.47 -28.38
CA LEU A 249 -12.21 2.92 -27.24
C LEU A 249 -10.79 3.20 -27.70
N TRP A 250 -10.36 4.44 -27.53
CA TRP A 250 -8.96 4.82 -27.66
C TRP A 250 -8.26 4.70 -26.31
N CYS A 251 -7.18 3.94 -26.23
CA CYS A 251 -6.44 3.75 -24.97
C CYS A 251 -4.94 3.74 -25.27
N SER A 252 -4.25 4.77 -24.76
CA SER A 252 -2.80 4.91 -24.82
C SER A 252 -2.22 4.75 -23.42
N SER A 253 -0.98 4.25 -23.33
CA SER A 253 -0.19 4.27 -22.09
C SER A 253 0.52 5.61 -21.86
N THR A 254 0.39 6.54 -22.80
CA THR A 254 0.97 7.88 -22.75
C THR A 254 -0.13 8.94 -22.79
N ASP A 255 0.20 10.16 -22.39
CA ASP A 255 -0.69 11.32 -22.51
C ASP A 255 -0.91 11.76 -23.97
N LYS A 256 -0.25 11.08 -24.91
CA LYS A 256 -0.42 11.34 -26.34
C LYS A 256 -1.56 10.48 -26.90
N PRO A 257 -2.42 11.06 -27.75
CA PRO A 257 -3.32 10.26 -28.54
C PRO A 257 -2.47 9.31 -29.38
N ASP A 258 -2.71 8.01 -29.28
CA ASP A 258 -2.34 7.13 -30.39
C ASP A 258 -3.14 7.62 -31.62
N LEU A 259 -2.53 7.62 -32.79
CA LEU A 259 -3.15 8.10 -34.04
C LEU A 259 -3.18 6.97 -35.08
N GLY A 260 -3.07 5.71 -34.65
CA GLY A 260 -3.09 4.56 -35.55
C GLY A 260 -1.79 4.39 -36.34
N GLY A 261 -0.65 4.74 -35.74
CA GLY A 261 0.69 4.56 -36.32
C GLY A 261 1.31 5.79 -36.98
N SER A 262 0.59 6.91 -37.08
CA SER A 262 1.21 8.21 -37.37
C SER A 262 1.79 8.79 -36.09
N GLN A 263 3.12 8.75 -35.94
CA GLN A 263 3.77 9.56 -34.91
C GLN A 263 3.75 11.02 -35.35
N GLU A 264 3.31 11.93 -34.48
CA GLU A 264 3.62 13.35 -34.65
C GLU A 264 5.14 13.51 -34.66
N THR A 265 5.72 13.73 -35.84
CA THR A 265 6.99 14.42 -35.96
C THR A 265 6.71 15.91 -35.86
N ASP A 266 6.47 16.41 -34.65
CA ASP A 266 6.50 17.84 -34.42
C ASP A 266 7.32 18.15 -33.15
N SER A 267 8.16 19.17 -33.31
CA SER A 267 9.36 19.52 -32.53
C SER A 267 9.06 20.12 -31.16
#